data_AF-A0A523HS12-F1
#
_entry.id   AF-A0A523HS12-F1
#
_cell.length_a   1.000
_cell.length_b   1.000
_cell.length_c   1.000
_cell.angle_alpha   90.00
_cell.angle_beta   90.00
_cell.angle_gamma   90.00
#
_symmetry.space_group_name_H-M   'P 1'
#
loop_
_entity.id
_entity.type
_entity.pdbx_description
1 polymer ?
#
loop_
_entity_poly.entity_id
_entity_poly.type
_entity_poly.pdbx_seq_one_letter_code
_entity_poly.pdbx_strand_id
1 'polypeptide(L)' 'GNFVPPKKASMSVGMIKRAIQTGADISLADGLALERELLQRAFDSDDAKEGLKAFLEKRAANFTGK' A
#
# COMPACT_ATOMS: atom_id res chain seq x y z
N GLY A 1 -22.29 2.64 1.58
CA GLY A 1 -20.93 2.60 2.13
C GLY A 1 -20.03 3.32 1.16
N ASN A 2 -19.49 4.47 1.56
CA ASN A 2 -18.72 5.31 0.64
C ASN A 2 -17.40 4.60 0.30
N PHE A 3 -17.29 4.16 -0.96
CA PHE A 3 -16.05 3.68 -1.56
C PHE A 3 -15.01 4.79 -1.42
N VAL A 4 -13.83 4.45 -0.88
CA VAL A 4 -12.78 5.42 -0.56
C VAL A 4 -12.45 6.23 -1.82
N PRO A 5 -12.56 7.58 -1.81
CA PRO A 5 -12.51 8.36 -3.04
C PRO A 5 -11.12 8.28 -3.70
N PRO A 6 -11.05 8.45 -5.05
CA PRO A 6 -9.90 8.16 -5.92
C PRO A 6 -8.73 9.16 -5.79
N LYS A 7 -8.27 9.43 -4.56
CA LYS A 7 -7.17 10.36 -4.27
C LYS A 7 -6.22 9.84 -3.19
N LYS A 8 -6.18 8.53 -2.99
CA LYS A 8 -5.31 7.82 -2.03
C LYS A 8 -4.77 6.57 -2.73
N ALA A 9 -3.58 6.12 -2.35
CA ALA A 9 -2.95 4.90 -2.85
C ALA A 9 -3.72 3.64 -2.36
N SER A 10 -4.90 3.38 -2.94
CA SER A 10 -5.86 2.41 -2.44
C SER A 10 -5.32 0.98 -2.47
N MET A 11 -4.45 0.66 -3.42
CA MET A 11 -3.75 -0.63 -3.49
C MET A 11 -2.84 -0.82 -2.27
N SER A 12 -2.00 0.16 -1.96
CA SER A 12 -1.11 0.12 -0.79
C SER A 12 -1.90 0.02 0.51
N VAL A 13 -3.01 0.76 0.64
CA VAL A 13 -3.90 0.67 1.82
C VAL A 13 -4.49 -0.74 1.96
N GLY A 14 -4.93 -1.33 0.86
CA GLY A 14 -5.47 -2.70 0.84
C GLY A 14 -4.42 -3.75 1.24
N MET A 15 -3.19 -3.60 0.76
CA MET A 15 -2.07 -4.49 1.11
C MET A 15 -1.71 -4.41 2.58
N ILE A 16 -1.61 -3.20 3.15
CA ILE A 16 -1.35 -3.01 4.58
C ILE A 16 -2.47 -3.64 5.42
N LYS A 17 -3.74 -3.44 5.03
CA LYS A 17 -4.87 -4.06 5.73
C LYS A 17 -4.80 -5.59 5.68
N ARG A 18 -4.39 -6.17 4.54
CA ARG A 18 -4.22 -7.62 4.39
C ARG A 18 -3.09 -8.14 5.28
N ALA A 19 -1.97 -7.43 5.35
CA ALA A 19 -0.84 -7.79 6.20
C ALA A 19 -1.28 -7.89 7.67
N ILE A 20 -2.00 -6.89 8.17
CA ILE A 20 -2.49 -6.86 9.56
C ILE A 20 -3.50 -7.99 9.82
N GLN A 21 -4.53 -8.09 8.97
CA GLN A 21 -5.63 -9.04 9.20
C GLN A 21 -5.16 -10.49 9.10
N THR A 22 -4.31 -10.83 8.12
CA THR A 22 -3.82 -12.21 7.96
C THR A 22 -2.64 -12.50 8.87
N GLY A 23 -1.75 -11.52 9.11
CA GLY A 23 -0.59 -11.66 9.99
C GLY A 23 -0.97 -11.95 11.44
N ALA A 24 -2.14 -11.46 11.90
CA ALA A 24 -2.66 -11.74 13.23
C ALA A 24 -3.07 -13.20 13.45
N ASP A 25 -3.37 -13.95 12.38
CA ASP A 25 -3.89 -15.33 12.45
C ASP A 25 -2.81 -16.40 12.19
N ILE A 26 -1.55 -16.00 11.95
CA ILE A 26 -0.45 -16.90 11.58
C ILE A 26 0.75 -16.76 12.53
N SER A 27 1.76 -17.62 12.34
CA SER A 27 2.98 -17.53 13.14
C SER A 27 3.70 -16.19 12.90
N LEU A 28 4.48 -15.72 13.89
CA LEU A 28 5.26 -14.49 13.73
C LEU A 28 6.19 -14.56 12.50
N ALA A 29 6.81 -15.70 12.25
CA ALA A 29 7.70 -15.89 11.10
C ALA A 29 6.94 -15.76 9.77
N ASP A 30 5.77 -16.37 9.65
CA ASP A 30 4.94 -16.28 8.45
C ASP A 30 4.34 -14.88 8.27
N GLY A 31 3.97 -14.23 9.38
CA GLY A 31 3.51 -12.83 9.40
C GLY A 31 4.57 -11.89 8.83
N LEU A 32 5.81 -12.00 9.30
CA LEU A 32 6.93 -11.21 8.79
C LEU A 32 7.23 -11.48 7.31
N ALA A 33 7.12 -12.73 6.87
CA ALA A 33 7.28 -13.09 5.46
C ALA A 33 6.18 -12.47 4.58
N LEU A 34 4.93 -12.55 5.04
CA LEU A 34 3.77 -11.95 4.38
C LEU A 34 3.88 -10.42 4.31
N GLU A 35 4.28 -9.77 5.40
CA GLU A 35 4.52 -8.32 5.44
C GLU A 35 5.55 -7.90 4.40
N ARG A 36 6.68 -8.62 4.33
CA ARG A 36 7.75 -8.33 3.37
C ARG A 36 7.27 -8.44 1.92
N GLU A 37 6.49 -9.48 1.61
CA GLU A 37 5.94 -9.66 0.27
C GLU A 37 4.95 -8.54 -0.11
N LEU A 38 4.01 -8.22 0.78
CA LEU A 38 3.00 -7.19 0.54
C LEU A 38 3.61 -5.80 0.48
N LEU A 39 4.63 -5.52 1.30
CA LEU A 39 5.38 -4.27 1.25
C LEU A 39 6.09 -4.11 -0.10
N GLN A 40 6.79 -5.15 -0.58
CA GLN A 40 7.47 -5.11 -1.87
C GLN A 40 6.48 -4.81 -3.01
N ARG A 41 5.34 -5.50 -3.05
CA ARG A 41 4.29 -5.25 -4.04
C ARG A 41 3.71 -3.84 -3.95
N ALA A 42 3.58 -3.29 -2.74
CA ALA A 42 3.12 -1.93 -2.55
C ALA A 42 4.13 -0.90 -3.09
N PHE A 43 5.43 -1.14 -2.94
CA PHE A 43 6.48 -0.27 -3.48
C PHE A 43 6.63 -0.37 -5.01
N ASP A 44 6.30 -1.52 -5.60
CA ASP A 44 6.33 -1.69 -7.06
C ASP A 44 5.17 -0.97 -7.79
N SER A 45 4.14 -0.55 -7.04
CA SER A 45 2.95 0.14 -7.56
C SER A 45 3.27 1.49 -8.20
N ASP A 46 2.43 1.89 -9.14
CA ASP A 46 2.58 3.19 -9.81
C ASP A 46 2.26 4.34 -8.85
N ASP A 47 1.33 4.11 -7.92
CA ASP A 47 1.01 5.05 -6.84
C ASP A 47 2.20 5.27 -5.89
N ALA A 48 3.03 4.26 -5.63
CA ALA A 48 4.24 4.44 -4.83
C ALA A 48 5.27 5.34 -5.54
N LYS A 49 5.48 5.13 -6.84
CA LYS A 49 6.37 5.96 -7.66
C LYS A 49 5.86 7.41 -7.75
N GLU A 50 4.57 7.59 -7.97
CA GLU A 50 3.93 8.91 -8.02
C GLU A 50 3.97 9.61 -6.67
N GLY A 51 3.75 8.90 -5.57
CA GLY A 51 3.87 9.45 -4.22
C GLY A 51 5.27 10.00 -3.94
N LEU A 52 6.32 9.24 -4.30
CA LEU A 52 7.71 9.68 -4.17
C LEU A 52 8.01 10.87 -5.08
N LYS A 53 7.58 10.82 -6.34
CA LYS A 53 7.78 11.90 -7.31
C LYS A 53 7.10 13.20 -6.85
N ALA A 54 5.83 13.13 -6.47
CA ALA A 54 5.06 14.27 -6.00
C ALA A 54 5.67 14.89 -4.72
N PHE A 55 6.22 14.06 -3.84
CA PHE A 55 6.94 14.52 -2.65
C PHE A 55 8.20 15.32 -3.02
N LEU A 56 9.03 14.80 -3.93
CA LEU A 56 10.22 15.49 -4.43
C LEU A 56 9.87 16.81 -5.14
N GLU A 57 8.79 16.80 -5.92
CA GLU A 57 8.28 17.96 -6.67
C GLU A 57 7.45 18.94 -5.81
N LYS A 58 7.23 18.64 -4.52
CA LYS A 58 6.43 19.44 -3.58
C LYS A 58 5.01 19.77 -4.08
N ARG A 59 4.38 18.81 -4.76
CA ARG A 59 2.99 18.92 -5.25
C ARG A 59 2.11 17.85 -4.66
N ALA A 60 0.80 17.99 -4.86
CA ALA A 60 -0.14 16.92 -4.54
C ALA A 60 0.09 15.71 -5.47
N ALA A 61 0.11 14.51 -4.89
CA ALA A 61 0.17 13.26 -5.63
C ALA A 61 -1.18 12.93 -6.29
N ASN A 62 -1.13 12.36 -7.49
CA ASN A 62 -2.31 11.89 -8.20
C ASN A 62 -2.37 10.35 -8.21
N PHE A 63 -2.98 9.78 -7.17
CA PHE A 63 -3.12 8.34 -7.05
C PHE A 63 -4.24 7.78 -7.94
N THR A 64 -3.97 6.67 -8.61
CA THR A 64 -4.89 5.98 -9.54
C THR A 64 -5.31 4.59 -9.06
N GLY A 65 -4.78 4.13 -7.93
CA GLY A 65 -5.07 2.82 -7.36
C GLY A 65 -4.35 1.66 -8.04
N LYS A 66 -3.19 1.94 -8.67
CA LYS A 66 -2.40 0.99 -9.46
C LYS A 66 -0.96 0.93 -8.95
#